data_AF-A0A941ER90-F1
#
_entry.id   AF-A0A941ER90-F1
#
_cell.length_a   1.000
_cell.length_b   1.000
_cell.length_c   1.000
_cell.angle_alpha   90.00
_cell.angle_beta   90.00
_cell.angle_gamma   90.00
#
_symmetry.space_group_name_H-M   'P 1'
#
loop_
_entity.id
_entity.type
_entity.pdbx_description
1 polymer ?
#
loop_
_entity_poly.entity_id
_entity_poly.type
_entity_poly.pdbx_seq_one_letter_code
_entity_poly.pdbx_strand_id
1 'polypeptide(L)'
;MTTRNAPRPTLDQEAVRLHFRNALRYRTPAAMWAVIADVPVLLAELERALMLATEARTECANLLAACRASLAAGEDNEIDPLYLLRDEVAQHEPLVPEGLDDWGMQ
;
A
#
# COMPACT_ATOMS: atom_id res chain seq x y z
N MET A 1 -8.72 12.43 -11.57
CA MET A 1 -7.39 11.87 -11.98
C MET A 1 -6.68 11.37 -10.71
N THR A 2 -7.14 10.26 -10.15
CA THR A 2 -6.66 9.72 -8.87
C THR A 2 -5.61 8.66 -9.13
N THR A 3 -4.35 9.09 -9.17
CA THR A 3 -3.20 8.21 -9.02
C THR A 3 -3.39 7.37 -7.77
N ARG A 4 -3.26 6.04 -7.89
CA ARG A 4 -3.15 5.07 -6.78
C ARG A 4 -2.43 5.76 -5.62
N ASN A 5 -3.16 6.04 -4.54
CA ASN A 5 -2.66 6.85 -3.42
C ASN A 5 -1.65 6.01 -2.66
N ALA A 6 -0.39 5.99 -3.13
CA ALA A 6 0.68 5.35 -2.40
C ALA A 6 0.68 5.98 -1.00
N PRO A 7 0.62 5.17 0.08
CA PRO A 7 0.54 5.71 1.42
C PRO A 7 1.71 6.67 1.61
N ARG A 8 1.39 7.96 1.76
CA ARG A 8 2.40 9.00 1.85
C ARG A 8 3.24 8.75 3.09
N PRO A 9 4.59 8.82 3.00
CA PRO A 9 5.42 8.71 4.17
C PRO A 9 5.02 9.80 5.17
N THR A 10 4.83 9.41 6.42
CA THR A 10 4.54 10.35 7.52
C THR A 10 5.83 11.02 8.01
N LEU A 11 6.98 10.45 7.67
CA LEU A 11 8.31 10.98 7.93
C LEU A 11 8.82 11.89 6.81
N ASP A 12 9.36 13.04 7.21
CA ASP A 12 10.19 13.88 6.34
C ASP A 12 11.56 13.22 6.11
N GLN A 13 11.67 12.50 5.00
CA GLN A 13 12.90 11.79 4.63
C GLN A 13 14.07 12.73 4.34
N GLU A 14 13.80 13.95 3.86
CA GLU A 14 14.87 14.90 3.54
C GLU A 14 15.47 15.49 4.81
N ALA A 15 14.64 15.78 5.82
CA ALA A 15 15.11 16.19 7.14
C ALA A 15 16.02 15.13 7.77
N VAL A 16 15.60 13.86 7.77
CA VAL A 16 16.41 12.75 8.33
C VAL A 16 17.73 12.58 7.58
N ARG A 17 17.70 12.63 6.24
CA ARG A 17 18.93 12.56 5.42
C ARG A 17 19.86 13.73 5.72
N LEU A 18 19.31 14.92 5.94
CA LEU A 18 20.10 16.10 6.30
C LEU A 18 20.75 15.93 7.67
N HIS A 19 20.02 15.49 8.69
CA HIS A 19 20.59 15.21 10.01
C HIS A 19 21.71 14.18 9.94
N PHE A 20 21.50 13.07 9.23
CA PHE A 20 22.50 12.01 9.06
C PHE A 20 23.78 12.52 8.38
N ARG A 21 23.65 13.26 7.28
CA ARG A 21 24.80 13.88 6.60
C ARG A 21 25.53 14.87 7.50
N ASN A 22 24.80 15.68 8.27
CA ASN A 22 25.38 16.64 9.20
C ASN A 22 26.15 15.95 10.34
N ALA A 23 25.63 14.85 10.88
CA ALA A 23 26.32 14.07 11.89
C ALA A 23 27.62 13.46 11.36
N LEU A 24 27.60 12.89 10.15
CA LEU A 24 28.80 12.34 9.52
C LEU A 24 29.85 13.41 9.23
N ARG A 25 29.42 14.59 8.78
CA ARG A 25 30.30 15.68 8.34
C ARG A 25 30.90 16.47 9.49
N TYR A 26 30.08 16.85 10.47
CA TYR A 26 30.47 17.80 11.50
C TYR A 26 30.76 17.15 12.86
N ARG A 27 30.18 15.97 13.14
CA ARG A 27 30.36 15.21 14.39
C ARG A 27 30.21 16.05 15.66
N THR A 28 29.37 17.07 15.62
CA THR A 28 29.06 17.89 16.79
C THR A 28 28.05 17.14 17.67
N PRO A 29 28.05 17.37 19.00
CA PRO A 29 27.06 16.78 19.88
C PRO A 29 25.62 17.06 19.42
N ALA A 30 25.32 18.27 18.94
CA ALA A 30 24.01 18.63 18.42
C ALA A 30 23.63 17.81 17.17
N ALA A 31 24.55 17.62 16.22
CA ALA A 31 24.29 16.82 15.02
C ALA A 31 24.11 15.33 15.36
N MET A 32 24.88 14.81 16.32
CA MET A 32 24.71 13.43 16.81
C MET A 32 23.35 13.24 17.51
N TRP A 33 22.93 14.19 18.34
CA TRP A 33 21.62 14.16 18.98
C TRP A 33 20.46 14.18 18.00
N ALA A 34 20.54 15.00 16.95
CA ALA A 34 19.51 15.06 15.92
C ALA A 34 19.29 13.69 15.24
N VAL A 35 20.37 12.99 14.87
CA VAL A 35 20.26 11.64 14.27
C VAL A 35 19.73 10.61 15.25
N ILE A 36 20.11 10.67 16.53
CA ILE A 36 19.57 9.76 17.55
C ILE A 36 18.06 10.00 17.74
N ALA A 37 17.62 11.26 17.69
CA ALA A 37 16.20 11.62 17.80
C ALA A 37 15.37 11.13 16.60
N ASP A 38 15.97 10.94 15.43
CA ASP A 38 15.28 10.39 14.25
C ASP A 38 15.04 8.87 14.36
N VAL A 39 15.80 8.13 15.20
CA VAL A 39 15.74 6.65 15.26
C VAL A 39 14.34 6.12 15.62
N PRO A 40 13.64 6.60 16.67
CA PRO A 40 12.32 6.11 17.00
C PRO A 40 11.29 6.36 15.88
N VAL A 41 11.41 7.50 15.18
CA VAL A 41 10.51 7.84 14.07
C VAL A 41 10.77 6.92 12.87
N LEU A 42 12.04 6.64 12.56
CA LEU A 42 12.42 5.68 11.52
C LEU A 42 11.91 4.26 11.81
N LEU A 43 11.97 3.81 13.07
CA LEU A 43 11.43 2.51 13.47
C LEU A 43 9.91 2.47 13.30
N ALA A 44 9.19 3.51 13.72
CA ALA A 44 7.74 3.60 13.55
C ALA A 44 7.32 3.57 12.07
N GLU A 45 8.06 4.27 11.20
CA GLU A 45 7.81 4.22 9.75
C GLU A 45 8.12 2.85 9.14
N LEU A 46 9.18 2.18 9.60
CA LEU A 46 9.52 0.83 9.15
C LEU A 46 8.41 -0.16 9.52
N GLU A 47 7.93 -0.12 10.77
CA GLU A 47 6.80 -0.94 11.22
C GLU A 47 5.54 -0.66 10.41
N ARG A 48 5.21 0.61 10.18
CA ARG A 48 4.10 1.01 9.31
C ARG A 48 4.25 0.44 7.89
N ALA A 49 5.43 0.57 7.29
CA ALA A 49 5.69 0.06 5.95
C ALA A 49 5.57 -1.48 5.88
N LEU A 50 6.02 -2.19 6.92
CA LEU A 50 5.88 -3.65 7.02
C LEU A 50 4.42 -4.08 7.16
N MET A 51 3.62 -3.36 7.94
CA MET A 51 2.18 -3.61 8.05
C MET A 51 1.51 -3.45 6.67
N LEU A 52 1.74 -2.31 6.00
CA LEU A 52 1.18 -2.03 4.68
C LEU A 52 1.61 -3.06 3.62
N ALA A 53 2.87 -3.52 3.67
CA ALA A 53 3.36 -4.54 2.77
C ALA A 53 2.73 -5.92 3.04
N THR A 54 2.47 -6.24 4.30
CA THR A 54 1.81 -7.49 4.71
C THR A 54 0.34 -7.49 4.30
N GLU A 55 -0.34 -6.38 4.48
CA GLU A 55 -1.72 -6.16 4.04
C GLU A 55 -1.83 -6.35 2.52
N ALA A 56 -1.06 -5.59 1.74
CA ALA A 56 -1.07 -5.71 0.28
C ALA A 56 -0.74 -7.13 -0.23
N ARG A 57 0.18 -7.85 0.43
CA ARG A 57 0.48 -9.25 0.10
C ARG A 57 -0.69 -10.18 0.39
N THR A 58 -1.41 -9.94 1.48
CA THR A 58 -2.60 -10.71 1.86
C THR A 58 -3.72 -10.48 0.85
N GLU A 59 -3.97 -9.23 0.47
CA GLU A 59 -4.94 -8.88 -0.59
C GLU A 59 -4.64 -9.59 -1.91
N CYS A 60 -3.37 -9.56 -2.36
CA CYS A 60 -2.96 -10.26 -3.56
C CYS A 60 -3.15 -11.79 -3.46
N ALA A 61 -2.89 -12.37 -2.28
CA ALA A 61 -3.07 -13.80 -2.05
C ALA A 61 -4.55 -14.20 -2.08
N ASN A 62 -5.44 -13.37 -1.50
CA ASN A 62 -6.88 -13.58 -1.51
C ASN A 62 -7.43 -13.54 -2.94
N LEU A 63 -7.08 -12.51 -3.71
CA LEU A 63 -7.45 -12.42 -5.13
C LEU A 63 -6.96 -13.62 -5.95
N LEU A 64 -5.72 -14.06 -5.73
CA LEU A 64 -5.20 -15.24 -6.41
C LEU A 64 -5.95 -16.52 -6.03
N ALA A 65 -6.32 -16.66 -4.75
CA ALA A 65 -7.13 -17.77 -4.28
C ALA A 65 -8.53 -17.75 -4.93
N ALA A 66 -9.15 -16.57 -5.03
CA ALA A 66 -10.44 -16.37 -5.70
C ALA A 66 -10.38 -16.76 -7.17
N CYS A 67 -9.36 -16.30 -7.91
CA CYS A 67 -9.12 -16.69 -9.31
C CYS A 67 -9.00 -18.22 -9.47
N ARG A 68 -8.26 -18.88 -8.56
CA ARG A 68 -8.09 -20.33 -8.60
C ARG A 68 -9.39 -21.07 -8.29
N ALA A 69 -10.15 -20.60 -7.30
CA ALA A 69 -11.46 -21.15 -6.97
C ALA A 69 -12.43 -21.03 -8.15
N SER A 70 -12.42 -19.89 -8.85
CA SER A 70 -13.26 -19.68 -10.03
C SER A 70 -12.91 -20.59 -11.20
N LEU A 71 -11.63 -20.90 -11.41
CA LEU A 71 -11.22 -21.86 -12.43
C LEU A 71 -11.70 -23.28 -12.09
N ALA A 72 -11.51 -23.71 -10.84
CA ALA A 72 -11.97 -25.02 -10.37
C ALA A 72 -13.50 -25.16 -10.47
N ALA A 73 -14.26 -24.14 -10.04
CA ALA A 73 -15.71 -24.12 -10.15
C ALA A 73 -16.19 -24.18 -11.61
N GLY A 74 -15.42 -23.62 -12.55
CA GLY A 74 -15.68 -23.73 -13.98
C GLY A 74 -15.47 -25.15 -14.51
N GLU A 75 -14.46 -25.87 -14.01
CA GLU A 75 -14.23 -27.28 -14.32
C GLU A 75 -15.32 -28.20 -13.73
N ASP A 76 -15.81 -27.87 -12.53
CA ASP A 76 -16.91 -28.56 -11.85
C ASP A 76 -18.30 -28.16 -12.38
N ASN A 77 -18.36 -27.27 -13.38
CA ASN A 77 -19.57 -26.84 -14.06
C ASN A 77 -20.60 -26.21 -13.10
N GLU A 78 -20.11 -25.51 -12.07
CA GLU A 78 -20.92 -24.76 -11.11
C GLU A 78 -21.74 -23.66 -11.81
N ILE A 79 -22.85 -23.27 -11.20
CA ILE A 79 -23.82 -22.32 -11.77
C ILE A 79 -23.23 -20.90 -11.86
N ASP A 80 -22.34 -20.53 -10.94
CA ASP A 80 -21.70 -19.20 -10.92
C ASP A 80 -20.22 -19.29 -10.47
N PRO A 81 -19.32 -19.74 -11.36
CA PRO A 81 -17.91 -19.90 -11.02
C PRO A 81 -17.22 -18.57 -10.65
N LEU A 82 -17.74 -17.44 -11.11
CA LEU A 82 -17.14 -16.11 -10.90
C LEU A 82 -17.64 -15.43 -9.63
N TYR A 83 -18.51 -16.07 -8.85
CA TYR A 83 -19.06 -15.49 -7.63
C TYR A 83 -17.96 -15.02 -6.66
N LEU A 84 -17.05 -15.93 -6.28
CA LEU A 84 -15.97 -15.63 -5.33
C LEU A 84 -15.01 -14.56 -5.83
N LEU A 85 -14.66 -14.58 -7.13
CA LEU A 85 -13.79 -13.55 -7.71
C LEU A 85 -14.45 -12.17 -7.69
N ARG A 86 -15.76 -12.07 -8.01
CA ARG A 86 -16.48 -10.80 -7.96
C ARG A 86 -16.62 -10.29 -6.53
N ASP A 87 -16.86 -11.16 -5.58
CA ASP A 87 -16.93 -10.79 -4.16
C ASP A 87 -15.60 -10.23 -3.67
N GLU A 88 -14.49 -10.95 -3.92
CA GLU A 88 -13.15 -10.49 -3.53
C GLU A 88 -12.77 -9.19 -4.25
N VAL A 89 -13.09 -9.04 -5.55
CA VAL A 89 -12.89 -7.77 -6.26
C VAL A 89 -13.77 -6.66 -5.69
N ALA A 90 -15.00 -6.93 -5.25
CA ALA A 90 -15.88 -5.92 -4.66
C ALA A 90 -15.43 -5.47 -3.26
N GLN A 91 -14.75 -6.35 -2.53
CA GLN A 91 -14.09 -6.00 -1.26
C GLN A 91 -12.91 -5.02 -1.47
N HIS A 92 -12.33 -4.99 -2.68
CA HIS A 92 -11.34 -4.00 -3.09
C HIS A 92 -12.04 -2.85 -3.83
N GLU A 93 -12.10 -1.66 -3.24
CA GLU A 93 -12.81 -0.49 -3.79
C GLU A 93 -12.62 -0.33 -5.32
N PRO A 94 -13.70 -0.27 -6.12
CA PRO A 94 -13.58 -0.07 -7.55
C PRO A 94 -12.89 1.26 -7.84
N LEU A 95 -11.87 1.24 -8.69
CA LEU A 95 -11.41 2.43 -9.40
C LEU A 95 -12.59 2.96 -10.25
N VAL A 96 -13.49 3.76 -9.68
CA VAL A 96 -14.30 4.70 -10.45
C VAL A 96 -13.38 5.89 -10.68
N PRO A 97 -12.90 6.14 -11.91
CA PRO A 97 -12.22 7.39 -12.21
C PRO A 97 -13.23 8.50 -11.94
N GLU A 98 -12.87 9.46 -11.08
CA GLU A 98 -13.61 10.72 -10.98
C GLU A 98 -13.78 11.29 -12.40
N GLY A 99 -15.02 11.30 -12.90
CA GLY A 99 -15.37 11.78 -14.25
C GLY A 99 -16.11 10.80 -15.16
N LEU A 100 -16.51 9.60 -14.71
CA LEU A 100 -17.29 8.66 -15.53
C LEU A 100 -18.82 8.79 -15.39
N ASP A 101 -19.30 9.91 -14.87
CA ASP A 101 -20.73 10.28 -14.84
C ASP A 101 -21.16 11.05 -16.12
N ASP A 102 -20.23 11.35 -17.03
CA ASP A 102 -20.43 12.19 -18.23
C ASP A 102 -20.57 11.42 -19.56
N TRP A 103 -20.87 10.11 -19.51
CA TRP A 103 -21.33 9.40 -20.71
C TRP A 103 -22.85 9.28 -20.65
N GLY A 104 -23.49 10.34 -21.13
CA GLY A 104 -24.92 10.39 -21.38
C GLY A 104 -25.40 9.14 -22.16
N MET A 105 -26.09 8.26 -21.44
CA MET A 105 -27.01 7.28 -21.99
C MET A 105 -28.37 7.61 -21.40
N GLN A 106 -29.18 8.31 -22.20
CA GLN A 106 -30.64 8.23 -22.14
C GLN A 106 -31.09 6.90 -22.74
#